data_AF-A0A4W5KCE2-F1
#
_entry.id   AF-A0A4W5KCE2-F1
#
_cell.length_a   1.000
_cell.length_b   1.000
_cell.length_c   1.000
_cell.angle_alpha   90.00
_cell.angle_beta   90.00
_cell.angle_gamma   90.00
#
_symmetry.space_group_name_H-M   'P 1'
#
loop_
_entity.id
_entity.type
_entity.pdbx_description
1 polymer ?
#
loop_
_entity_poly.entity_id
_entity_poly.type
_entity_poly.pdbx_seq_one_letter_code
_entity_poly.pdbx_strand_id
1 'polypeptide(L)'
;MGTVLSPDYPEGYSNNMNCVWLILSEPGSRIHLAFNDFDLEAPYDFLTVKDGELLDATVLGRFSGAESPSHLDSNTNILRLEFQADHSMAGRGFNITYSTFGHNECPDPGIPINAKRFGDNFQLGSSISVICEDGFIKTQGAQTITCELDNGKVMWSGPIP
;
A
#
# COMPACT_ATOMS: atom_id res chain seq x y z
N MET A 1 -0.39 10.58 8.63
CA MET A 1 -1.49 9.80 8.01
C MET A 1 -2.39 10.75 7.24
N GLY A 2 -2.95 10.32 6.12
CA GLY A 2 -3.84 11.13 5.30
C GLY A 2 -4.58 10.26 4.28
N THR A 3 -5.36 10.92 3.41
CA THR A 3 -6.20 10.25 2.41
C THR A 3 -6.07 10.93 1.06
N VAL A 4 -6.06 10.14 0.00
CA VAL A 4 -6.19 10.58 -1.40
C VAL A 4 -7.47 9.96 -1.94
N LEU A 5 -8.37 10.82 -2.40
CA LEU A 5 -9.61 10.43 -3.07
C LEU A 5 -9.52 10.83 -4.53
N SER A 6 -10.09 10.02 -5.42
CA SER A 6 -10.35 10.49 -6.78
C SER A 6 -11.35 11.67 -6.76
N PRO A 7 -11.33 12.55 -7.77
CA PRO A 7 -12.33 13.60 -7.90
C PRO A 7 -13.76 13.03 -7.80
N ASP A 8 -14.62 13.75 -7.07
CA ASP A 8 -16.04 13.44 -6.88
C ASP A 8 -16.36 12.09 -6.20
N TYR A 9 -15.37 11.38 -5.65
CA TYR A 9 -15.59 10.15 -4.89
C TYR A 9 -16.58 10.37 -3.72
N PRO A 10 -17.59 9.49 -3.52
CA PRO A 10 -17.85 8.22 -4.22
C PRO A 10 -18.87 8.31 -5.37
N GLU A 11 -19.27 9.52 -5.78
CA GLU A 11 -20.29 9.73 -6.81
C GLU A 11 -19.83 9.30 -8.21
N GLY A 12 -18.52 9.14 -8.40
CA GLY A 12 -17.89 8.71 -9.63
C GLY A 12 -17.11 9.83 -10.29
N TYR A 13 -15.98 9.47 -10.87
CA TYR A 13 -15.03 10.42 -11.40
C TYR A 13 -15.41 10.89 -12.82
N SER A 14 -14.91 12.05 -13.24
CA SER A 14 -15.18 12.59 -14.58
C SER A 14 -14.28 11.96 -15.67
N ASN A 15 -14.73 11.97 -16.92
CA ASN A 15 -13.92 11.52 -18.06
C ASN A 15 -12.83 12.55 -18.44
N ASN A 16 -11.84 12.13 -19.22
CA ASN A 16 -10.73 12.94 -19.75
C ASN A 16 -9.87 13.57 -18.67
N MET A 17 -9.66 12.86 -17.56
CA MET A 17 -8.89 13.36 -16.44
C MET A 17 -7.44 12.95 -16.50
N ASN A 18 -6.59 13.84 -16.01
CA ASN A 18 -5.19 13.58 -15.74
C ASN A 18 -4.85 14.24 -14.41
N CYS A 19 -4.92 13.45 -13.33
CA CYS A 19 -4.71 13.91 -11.97
C CYS A 19 -3.38 13.36 -11.44
N VAL A 20 -2.67 14.20 -10.72
CA VAL A 20 -1.38 13.84 -10.11
C VAL A 20 -1.39 14.29 -8.65
N TRP A 21 -1.08 13.37 -7.75
CA TRP A 21 -0.82 13.67 -6.36
C TRP A 21 0.61 13.31 -6.02
N LEU A 22 1.26 14.20 -5.26
CA LEU A 22 2.58 13.96 -4.68
C LEU A 22 2.43 13.87 -3.16
N ILE A 23 2.70 12.71 -2.61
CA ILE A 23 2.71 12.47 -1.17
C ILE A 23 4.15 12.64 -0.70
N LEU A 24 4.40 13.67 0.11
CA LEU A 24 5.71 13.98 0.67
C LEU A 24 5.72 13.64 2.16
N SER A 25 6.69 12.85 2.60
CA SER A 25 6.96 12.59 4.00
C SER A 25 8.37 13.07 4.39
N GLU A 26 8.67 13.03 5.70
CA GLU A 26 9.97 13.48 6.21
C GLU A 26 11.13 12.65 5.64
N PRO A 27 12.29 13.24 5.34
CA PRO A 27 13.47 12.48 4.95
C PRO A 27 13.81 11.39 5.98
N GLY A 28 14.13 10.19 5.51
CA GLY A 28 14.36 9.03 6.40
C GLY A 28 13.08 8.29 6.82
N SER A 29 11.93 8.62 6.23
CA SER A 29 10.70 7.84 6.33
C SER A 29 10.34 7.17 4.99
N ARG A 30 9.40 6.24 5.07
CA ARG A 30 8.75 5.55 3.95
C ARG A 30 7.24 5.71 4.09
N ILE A 31 6.51 5.45 3.01
CA ILE A 31 5.07 5.67 2.90
C ILE A 31 4.39 4.33 2.61
N HIS A 32 3.39 4.01 3.43
CA HIS A 32 2.49 2.88 3.25
C HIS A 32 1.19 3.37 2.63
N LEU A 33 0.69 2.70 1.59
CA LEU A 33 -0.61 2.93 0.95
C LEU A 33 -1.54 1.76 1.24
N ALA A 34 -2.75 2.06 1.69
CA ALA A 34 -3.85 1.12 1.81
C ALA A 34 -5.03 1.55 0.92
N PHE A 35 -5.47 0.65 0.04
CA PHE A 35 -6.59 0.85 -0.87
C PHE A 35 -7.89 0.41 -0.19
N ASN A 36 -8.71 1.36 0.24
CA ASN A 36 -9.95 1.09 0.98
C ASN A 36 -11.13 0.79 0.05
N ASP A 37 -11.16 1.44 -1.12
CA ASP A 37 -12.14 1.24 -2.18
C ASP A 37 -11.47 1.58 -3.52
N PHE A 38 -11.81 0.82 -4.56
CA PHE A 38 -11.22 0.97 -5.88
C PHE A 38 -12.19 0.47 -6.95
N ASP A 39 -12.57 1.36 -7.85
CA ASP A 39 -13.48 1.09 -8.95
C ASP A 39 -13.18 2.04 -10.12
N LEU A 40 -12.35 1.56 -11.05
CA LEU A 40 -11.99 2.24 -12.30
C LEU A 40 -12.45 1.43 -13.51
N GLU A 41 -12.68 2.09 -14.64
CA GLU A 41 -12.97 1.41 -15.90
C GLU A 41 -11.75 0.61 -16.39
N ALA A 42 -11.89 -0.70 -16.48
CA ALA A 42 -10.86 -1.57 -17.06
C ALA A 42 -11.05 -1.76 -18.57
N PRO A 43 -9.96 -1.74 -19.37
CA PRO A 43 -8.55 -1.46 -19.04
C PRO A 43 -8.12 -0.02 -19.35
N TYR A 44 -9.07 0.90 -19.54
CA TYR A 44 -8.84 2.23 -20.12
C TYR A 44 -8.40 3.27 -19.09
N ASP A 45 -8.96 3.18 -17.87
CA ASP A 45 -8.66 4.08 -16.77
C ASP A 45 -7.72 3.41 -15.79
N PHE A 46 -6.70 4.13 -15.32
CA PHE A 46 -5.70 3.53 -14.46
C PHE A 46 -5.07 4.51 -13.49
N LEU A 47 -4.79 4.00 -12.30
CA LEU A 47 -3.94 4.63 -11.31
C LEU A 47 -2.55 4.01 -11.36
N THR A 48 -1.53 4.82 -11.66
CA THR A 48 -0.13 4.42 -11.60
C THR A 48 0.49 4.98 -10.32
N VAL A 49 1.11 4.12 -9.53
CA VAL A 49 1.84 4.50 -8.31
C VAL A 49 3.34 4.39 -8.56
N LYS A 50 4.08 5.47 -8.31
CA LYS A 50 5.54 5.54 -8.50
C LYS A 50 6.26 5.93 -7.20
N ASP A 51 7.43 5.33 -7.00
CA ASP A 51 8.33 5.56 -5.86
C ASP A 51 9.34 6.65 -6.19
N GLY A 52 9.00 7.90 -5.86
CA GLY A 52 9.75 9.10 -6.17
C GLY A 52 8.92 10.21 -6.81
N GLU A 53 9.52 11.39 -6.94
CA GLU A 53 8.88 12.59 -7.50
C GLU A 53 8.86 12.64 -9.03
N LEU A 54 9.89 12.06 -9.65
CA LEU A 54 10.16 12.20 -11.08
C LEU A 54 9.22 11.34 -11.93
N LEU A 55 9.07 11.72 -13.20
CA LEU A 55 8.20 11.01 -14.15
C LEU A 55 8.70 9.60 -14.47
N ASP A 56 10.01 9.39 -14.44
CA ASP A 56 10.72 8.14 -14.67
C ASP A 56 11.02 7.36 -13.38
N ALA A 57 10.43 7.78 -12.25
CA ALA A 57 10.49 7.05 -11.00
C ALA A 57 9.97 5.60 -11.14
N THR A 58 10.46 4.71 -10.27
CA THR A 58 10.13 3.28 -10.32
C THR A 58 8.62 3.09 -10.11
N VAL A 59 7.96 2.42 -11.05
CA VAL A 59 6.54 2.08 -10.94
C VAL A 59 6.37 0.92 -9.95
N LEU A 60 5.64 1.16 -8.87
CA LEU A 60 5.26 0.14 -7.89
C LEU A 60 4.07 -0.69 -8.36
N GLY A 61 3.17 -0.06 -9.11
CA GLY A 61 2.01 -0.74 -9.70
C GLY A 61 1.20 0.17 -10.60
N ARG A 62 0.41 -0.46 -11.48
CA ARG A 62 -0.58 0.19 -12.33
C ARG A 62 -1.88 -0.60 -12.22
N PHE A 63 -2.93 0.05 -11.74
CA PHE A 63 -4.16 -0.60 -11.31
C PHE A 63 -5.36 -0.06 -12.08
N SER A 64 -6.33 -0.94 -12.34
CA SER A 64 -7.56 -0.66 -13.07
C SER A 64 -8.63 -1.70 -12.67
N GLY A 65 -9.89 -1.49 -13.01
CA GLY A 65 -11.00 -2.36 -12.61
C GLY A 65 -11.53 -2.09 -11.20
N ALA A 66 -12.38 -2.99 -10.72
CA ALA A 66 -13.09 -2.89 -9.44
C ALA A 66 -12.50 -3.74 -8.30
N GLU A 67 -11.36 -4.40 -8.54
CA GLU A 67 -10.65 -5.15 -7.50
C GLU A 67 -9.66 -4.22 -6.79
N SER A 68 -9.85 -4.02 -5.48
CA SER A 68 -8.92 -3.24 -4.66
C SER A 68 -7.52 -3.86 -4.68
N PRO A 69 -6.48 -3.09 -5.05
CA PRO A 69 -5.10 -3.55 -4.99
C PRO A 69 -4.68 -3.93 -3.56
N SER A 70 -3.67 -4.79 -3.45
CA SER A 70 -2.98 -4.98 -2.17
C SER A 70 -2.31 -3.68 -1.71
N HIS A 71 -2.03 -3.58 -0.41
CA HIS A 71 -1.24 -2.48 0.11
C HIS A 71 0.12 -2.38 -0.58
N LEU A 72 0.68 -1.17 -0.60
CA LEU A 72 1.99 -0.87 -1.19
C LEU A 72 2.85 -0.09 -0.22
N ASP A 73 4.14 -0.41 -0.19
CA ASP A 73 5.14 0.32 0.57
C ASP A 73 6.16 0.96 -0.36
N SER A 74 6.39 2.25 -0.20
CA SER A 74 7.47 2.96 -0.90
C SER A 74 8.83 2.55 -0.33
N ASN A 75 9.91 2.85 -1.06
CA ASN A 75 11.29 2.80 -0.56
C ASN A 75 11.85 4.20 -0.29
N THR A 76 11.21 5.23 -0.85
CA THR A 76 11.55 6.64 -0.63
C THR A 76 10.51 7.35 0.25
N ASN A 77 10.79 8.58 0.64
CA ASN A 77 9.86 9.45 1.36
C ASN A 77 8.88 10.20 0.42
N ILE A 78 8.80 9.81 -0.85
CA ILE A 78 7.96 10.47 -1.86
C ILE A 78 7.22 9.43 -2.68
N LEU A 79 5.89 9.56 -2.76
CA LEU A 79 5.07 8.78 -3.69
C LEU A 79 4.36 9.70 -4.67
N ARG A 80 4.35 9.29 -5.94
CA ARG A 80 3.62 9.96 -7.01
C ARG A 80 2.50 9.06 -7.50
N LEU A 81 1.27 9.53 -7.38
CA LEU A 81 0.05 8.86 -7.84
C LEU A 81 -0.45 9.58 -9.09
N GLU A 82 -0.53 8.87 -10.21
CA GLU A 82 -0.98 9.39 -11.50
C GLU A 82 -2.27 8.67 -11.91
N PHE A 83 -3.39 9.38 -11.89
CA PHE A 83 -4.68 8.86 -12.34
C PHE A 83 -5.02 9.42 -13.72
N GLN A 84 -5.31 8.53 -14.66
CA GLN A 84 -5.73 8.88 -16.01
C GLN A 84 -7.07 8.22 -16.31
N ALA A 85 -8.02 9.03 -16.76
CA ALA A 85 -9.33 8.58 -17.22
C ALA A 85 -9.52 8.95 -18.70
N ASP A 86 -10.06 8.02 -19.47
CA ASP A 86 -10.36 8.11 -20.88
C ASP A 86 -11.63 8.96 -21.13
N HIS A 87 -12.08 9.07 -22.38
CA HIS A 87 -13.20 9.92 -22.78
C HIS A 87 -14.61 9.44 -22.37
N SER A 88 -14.77 8.21 -21.90
CA SER A 88 -16.07 7.56 -21.68
C SER A 88 -16.04 6.65 -20.46
N MET A 89 -17.22 6.36 -19.90
CA MET A 89 -17.40 5.46 -18.74
C MET A 89 -16.62 5.90 -17.49
N ALA A 90 -17.22 5.70 -16.33
CA ALA A 90 -16.57 5.99 -15.07
C ALA A 90 -17.02 4.99 -14.01
N GLY A 91 -16.09 4.58 -13.17
CA GLY A 91 -16.39 3.92 -11.90
C GLY A 91 -16.57 4.92 -10.76
N ARG A 92 -16.77 4.41 -9.55
CA ARG A 92 -16.87 5.24 -8.34
C ARG A 92 -15.55 5.95 -7.99
N GLY A 93 -14.43 5.45 -8.50
CA GLY A 93 -13.09 5.98 -8.26
C GLY A 93 -12.36 5.25 -7.15
N PHE A 94 -11.54 5.95 -6.36
CA PHE A 94 -10.74 5.32 -5.32
C PHE A 94 -10.69 6.12 -4.02
N ASN A 95 -10.52 5.38 -2.92
CA ASN A 95 -10.21 5.90 -1.60
C ASN A 95 -8.95 5.22 -1.07
N ILE A 96 -7.86 5.98 -0.99
CA ILE A 96 -6.55 5.50 -0.55
C ILE A 96 -6.15 6.23 0.70
N THR A 97 -5.84 5.50 1.77
CA THR A 97 -5.21 6.07 2.96
C THR A 97 -3.71 5.83 2.91
N TYR A 98 -2.94 6.79 3.41
CA TYR A 98 -1.50 6.66 3.54
C TYR A 98 -1.01 6.95 4.95
N SER A 99 0.02 6.23 5.36
CA SER A 99 0.74 6.42 6.62
C SER A 99 2.24 6.41 6.36
N THR A 100 3.02 6.80 7.36
CA THR A 100 4.48 6.91 7.27
C THR A 100 5.13 6.09 8.36
N PHE A 101 6.25 5.46 8.04
CA PHE A 101 7.06 4.65 8.96
C PHE A 101 8.55 4.92 8.74
N GLY A 102 9.39 4.55 9.70
CA GLY A 102 10.84 4.78 9.60
C GLY A 102 11.48 4.04 8.43
N HIS A 103 12.54 4.59 7.85
CA HIS A 103 13.27 3.91 6.77
C HIS A 103 13.86 2.55 7.19
N ASN A 104 14.26 2.45 8.47
CA ASN A 104 14.78 1.22 9.08
C ASN A 104 13.69 0.40 9.77
N GLU A 105 12.43 0.68 9.50
CA GLU A 105 11.29 -0.06 10.03
C GLU A 105 10.64 -0.89 8.93
N CYS A 106 10.15 -2.06 9.32
CA CYS A 106 9.22 -2.82 8.50
C CYS A 106 7.79 -2.25 8.67
N PRO A 107 6.96 -2.31 7.62
CA PRO A 107 5.55 -1.89 7.71
C PRO A 107 4.82 -2.74 8.76
N ASP A 108 3.84 -2.17 9.47
CA ASP A 108 3.04 -2.96 10.41
C ASP A 108 2.30 -4.07 9.63
N PRO A 109 2.60 -5.36 9.87
CA PRO A 109 1.98 -6.44 9.11
C PRO A 109 0.53 -6.71 9.54
N GLY A 110 0.03 -5.98 10.55
CA GLY A 110 -1.31 -6.13 11.09
C GLY A 110 -1.45 -7.29 12.07
N ILE A 111 -2.69 -7.63 12.39
CA ILE A 111 -3.06 -8.77 13.23
C ILE A 111 -4.01 -9.65 12.43
N PRO A 112 -3.65 -10.92 12.13
CA PRO A 112 -4.53 -11.82 11.39
C PRO A 112 -5.80 -12.13 12.17
N ILE A 113 -6.89 -12.37 11.45
CA ILE A 113 -8.19 -12.73 12.03
C ILE A 113 -8.05 -14.08 12.73
N ASN A 114 -8.60 -14.21 13.94
CA ASN A 114 -8.51 -15.41 14.79
C ASN A 114 -7.06 -15.79 15.15
N ALA A 115 -6.19 -14.80 15.29
CA ALA A 115 -4.83 -14.98 15.77
C ALA A 115 -4.41 -13.84 16.69
N LYS A 116 -3.37 -14.09 17.48
CA LYS A 116 -2.77 -13.11 18.40
C LYS A 116 -1.34 -12.83 17.97
N ARG A 117 -1.00 -11.55 17.82
CA ARG A 117 0.37 -11.08 17.60
C ARG A 117 1.07 -10.82 18.93
N PHE A 118 2.35 -11.19 19.00
CA PHE A 118 3.28 -10.91 20.08
C PHE A 118 4.45 -10.10 19.54
N GLY A 119 4.72 -8.97 20.18
CA GLY A 119 5.68 -7.96 19.72
C GLY A 119 5.03 -6.80 18.98
N ASP A 120 5.62 -5.62 19.15
CA ASP A 120 5.18 -4.32 18.62
C ASP A 120 6.36 -3.47 18.14
N ASN A 121 7.57 -4.04 18.12
CA ASN A 121 8.76 -3.40 17.58
C ASN A 121 9.01 -3.84 16.13
N PHE A 122 9.04 -2.87 15.22
CA PHE A 122 9.23 -3.09 13.78
C PHE A 122 10.59 -2.62 13.27
N GLN A 123 11.50 -2.19 14.16
CA GLN A 123 12.85 -1.80 13.77
C GLN A 123 13.61 -3.00 13.18
N LEU A 124 14.50 -2.72 12.23
CA LEU A 124 15.43 -3.69 11.64
C LEU A 124 16.09 -4.57 12.72
N GLY A 125 16.01 -5.89 12.55
CA GLY A 125 16.49 -6.91 13.47
C GLY A 125 15.46 -7.38 14.51
N SER A 126 14.32 -6.70 14.64
CA SER A 126 13.23 -7.12 15.53
C SER A 126 12.44 -8.27 14.92
N SER A 127 11.83 -9.09 15.77
CA SER A 127 10.92 -10.15 15.34
C SER A 127 9.57 -10.02 16.02
N ILE A 128 8.53 -10.42 15.30
CA ILE A 128 7.19 -10.61 15.86
C ILE A 128 6.75 -12.06 15.66
N SER A 129 5.86 -12.53 16.53
CA SER A 129 5.26 -13.86 16.41
C SER A 129 3.74 -13.78 16.37
N VAL A 130 3.11 -14.64 15.60
CA VAL A 130 1.66 -14.77 15.52
C VAL A 130 1.26 -16.19 15.89
N ILE A 131 0.29 -16.33 16.79
CA ILE A 131 -0.25 -17.63 17.22
C ILE A 131 -1.75 -17.65 16.94
N CYS A 132 -2.22 -18.68 16.22
CA CYS A 132 -3.63 -18.89 15.96
C CYS A 132 -4.39 -19.14 17.27
N GLU A 133 -5.62 -18.62 17.37
CA GLU A 133 -6.50 -18.92 18.49
C GLU A 133 -6.98 -20.38 18.48
N ASP A 134 -7.48 -20.86 19.62
CA ASP A 134 -7.93 -22.24 19.75
C ASP A 134 -8.97 -22.61 18.68
N GLY A 135 -8.73 -23.72 17.99
CA GLY A 135 -9.58 -24.20 16.89
C GLY A 135 -9.17 -23.70 15.49
N PHE A 136 -8.18 -22.82 15.39
CA PHE A 136 -7.64 -22.34 14.11
C PHE A 136 -6.25 -22.92 13.83
N ILE A 137 -6.02 -23.28 12.57
CA ILE A 137 -4.73 -23.79 12.10
C ILE A 137 -4.17 -22.88 11.01
N LYS A 138 -2.88 -22.59 11.11
CA LYS A 138 -2.15 -21.87 10.06
C LYS A 138 -1.97 -22.76 8.83
N THR A 139 -2.30 -22.25 7.65
CA THR A 139 -2.07 -22.94 6.36
C THR A 139 -0.99 -22.30 5.50
N GLN A 140 -0.72 -21.00 5.67
CA GLN A 140 0.29 -20.24 4.94
C GLN A 140 1.03 -19.29 5.90
N GLY A 141 2.13 -18.68 5.47
CA GLY A 141 2.90 -17.72 6.28
C GLY A 141 3.77 -18.33 7.38
N ALA A 142 4.62 -17.49 7.97
CA ALA A 142 5.55 -17.87 9.04
C ALA A 142 4.95 -17.55 10.41
N GLN A 143 5.22 -18.40 11.41
CA GLN A 143 4.77 -18.11 12.79
C GLN A 143 5.53 -16.93 13.39
N THR A 144 6.80 -16.80 13.03
CA THR A 144 7.68 -15.70 13.44
C THR A 144 8.29 -15.11 12.19
N ILE A 145 8.24 -13.79 12.09
CA ILE A 145 8.88 -13.04 11.02
C ILE A 145 9.86 -12.04 11.64
N THR A 146 10.96 -11.80 10.94
CA THR A 146 12.03 -10.89 11.37
C THR A 146 12.14 -9.75 10.38
N CYS A 147 12.27 -8.54 10.89
CA CYS A 147 12.51 -7.37 10.05
C CYS A 147 13.96 -7.40 9.61
N GLU A 148 14.22 -7.57 8.32
CA GLU A 148 15.55 -7.79 7.77
C GLU A 148 15.85 -6.86 6.59
N LEU A 149 17.14 -6.78 6.24
CA LEU A 149 17.61 -6.03 5.08
C LEU A 149 17.81 -7.02 3.93
N ASP A 150 16.86 -7.03 2.99
CA ASP A 150 16.97 -7.82 1.76
C ASP A 150 17.24 -6.90 0.56
N ASN A 151 18.32 -7.16 -0.17
CA ASN A 151 18.72 -6.38 -1.35
C ASN A 151 18.69 -4.85 -1.17
N GLY A 152 19.07 -4.37 0.02
CA GLY A 152 19.09 -2.94 0.36
C GLY A 152 17.73 -2.35 0.77
N LYS A 153 16.71 -3.19 0.97
CA LYS A 153 15.38 -2.79 1.42
C LYS A 153 15.05 -3.44 2.76
N VAL A 154 14.47 -2.66 3.67
CA VAL A 154 14.01 -3.16 4.97
C VAL A 154 12.61 -3.75 4.82
N MET A 155 12.48 -5.05 5.03
CA MET A 155 11.23 -5.78 4.86
C MET A 155 11.15 -6.99 5.79
N TRP A 156 9.95 -7.48 6.01
CA TRP A 156 9.75 -8.71 6.77
C TRP A 156 10.29 -9.92 6.00
N SER A 157 10.88 -10.86 6.73
CA SER A 157 11.40 -12.14 6.20
C SER A 157 10.34 -13.05 5.56
N GLY A 158 9.06 -12.68 5.67
CA GLY A 158 7.95 -13.37 5.05
C GLY A 158 6.59 -12.80 5.52
N PRO A 159 5.48 -13.33 4.99
CA PRO A 159 4.15 -12.96 5.44
C PRO A 159 3.80 -13.63 6.78
N ILE A 160 2.96 -12.96 7.56
CA ILE A 160 2.30 -13.54 8.72
C ILE A 160 1.21 -14.55 8.30
N PRO A 161 0.75 -15.42 9.23
CA PRO A 161 -0.27 -16.44 9.00
C PRO A 161 -1.64 -15.92 8.56
#